data_AF-A0A5B9DZA3-F1
#
_entry.id   AF-A0A5B9DZA3-F1
#
_cell.length_a   1.000
_cell.length_b   1.000
_cell.length_c   1.000
_cell.angle_alpha   90.00
_cell.angle_beta   90.00
_cell.angle_gamma   90.00
#
_symmetry.space_group_name_H-M   'P 1'
#
loop_
_entity.id
_entity.type
_entity.pdbx_description
1 polymer ?
#
loop_
_entity_poly.entity_id
_entity_poly.type
_entity_poly.pdbx_seq_one_letter_code
_entity_poly.pdbx_strand_id
1 'polypeptide(L)' 'MTTRIYAVTDGDTDEKYLVRASTTAPAIAHVSKRFGAAVATQEQLVRWLDEGVEVETYRAAKQAELLP' A
#
# COMPACT_ATOMS: atom_id res chain seq x y z
N MET A 1 -13.97 -5.35 20.74
CA MET A 1 -13.47 -4.42 19.71
C MET A 1 -14.59 -4.12 18.73
N THR A 2 -14.90 -2.85 18.48
CA THR A 2 -15.94 -2.45 17.52
C THR A 2 -15.39 -2.55 16.11
N THR A 3 -16.12 -3.17 15.20
CA THR A 3 -15.78 -3.21 13.77
C THR A 3 -16.72 -2.32 12.98
N ARG A 4 -16.23 -1.77 11.86
CA ARG A 4 -16.97 -0.92 10.92
C ARG A 4 -16.86 -1.52 9.51
N ILE A 5 -17.78 -1.16 8.62
CA ILE A 5 -17.69 -1.48 7.20
C ILE A 5 -17.03 -0.30 6.48
N TYR A 6 -15.97 -0.56 5.75
CA TYR A 6 -15.22 0.41 4.95
C TYR A 6 -15.50 0.17 3.47
N ALA A 7 -15.73 1.24 2.72
CA ALA A 7 -15.63 1.22 1.27
C ALA A 7 -14.17 1.44 0.88
N VAL A 8 -13.61 0.52 0.11
CA VAL A 8 -12.24 0.59 -0.39
C VAL A 8 -12.32 0.60 -1.92
N THR A 9 -11.68 1.58 -2.54
CA THR A 9 -11.60 1.69 -4.00
C THR A 9 -10.18 1.42 -4.42
N ASP A 10 -10.00 0.54 -5.40
CA ASP A 10 -8.72 0.37 -6.08
C ASP A 10 -8.43 1.61 -6.95
N GLY A 11 -7.32 2.28 -6.68
CA GLY A 11 -6.94 3.51 -7.38
C GLY A 11 -6.55 3.30 -8.85
N ASP A 12 -6.16 2.07 -9.23
CA ASP A 12 -5.73 1.75 -10.60
C ASP A 12 -6.90 1.26 -11.47
N THR A 13 -7.89 0.58 -10.87
CA THR A 13 -8.99 -0.09 -11.59
C THR A 13 -10.38 0.50 -11.32
N ASP A 14 -10.53 1.41 -10.35
CA ASP A 14 -11.80 1.95 -9.81
C ASP A 14 -12.76 0.86 -9.26
N GLU A 15 -12.26 -0.36 -9.04
CA GLU A 15 -13.04 -1.44 -8.44
C GLU A 15 -13.34 -1.14 -6.97
N LYS A 16 -14.56 -1.47 -6.53
CA LYS A 16 -15.08 -1.09 -5.21
C LYS A 16 -15.35 -2.32 -4.35
N TYR A 17 -14.87 -2.26 -3.11
CA TYR A 17 -14.95 -3.34 -2.13
C TYR A 17 -15.58 -2.85 -0.84
N LEU A 18 -16.36 -3.71 -0.19
CA LEU A 18 -16.87 -3.47 1.16
C LEU A 18 -16.20 -4.43 2.13
N VAL A 19 -15.48 -3.88 3.12
CA VAL A 19 -14.69 -4.69 4.07
C VAL A 19 -15.04 -4.35 5.50
N ARG A 20 -15.38 -5.36 6.29
CA ARG A 20 -15.55 -5.21 7.74
C ARG A 20 -14.19 -5.33 8.43
N ALA A 21 -13.79 -4.29 9.15
CA ALA A 21 -12.51 -4.26 9.85
C ALA A 21 -12.57 -3.39 11.12
N SER A 22 -11.53 -3.46 11.96
CA SER A 22 -11.38 -2.62 13.15
C SER A 22 -10.90 -1.19 12.81
N THR A 23 -10.09 -1.04 11.76
CA THR A 23 -9.57 0.24 11.25
C THR A 23 -9.45 0.21 9.72
N THR A 24 -9.11 1.34 9.10
CA THR A 24 -8.93 1.46 7.64
C THR A 24 -7.77 0.62 7.10
N ALA A 25 -6.65 0.52 7.84
CA ALA A 25 -5.47 -0.22 7.41
C ALA A 25 -5.74 -1.72 7.09
N PRO A 26 -6.33 -2.53 7.98
CA PRO A 26 -6.69 -3.92 7.67
C PRO A 26 -7.79 -4.01 6.59
N ALA A 27 -8.64 -3.00 6.43
CA ALA A 27 -9.61 -2.96 5.33
C ALA A 27 -8.91 -2.80 3.96
N ILE A 28 -7.95 -1.87 3.86
CA ILE A 28 -7.15 -1.65 2.66
C ILE A 28 -6.28 -2.87 2.37
N ALA A 29 -5.61 -3.43 3.39
CA ALA A 29 -4.76 -4.61 3.24
C ALA A 29 -5.53 -5.85 2.76
N HIS A 30 -6.80 -6.01 3.17
CA HIS A 30 -7.65 -7.11 2.71
C HIS A 30 -7.91 -7.05 1.19
N VAL A 31 -8.01 -5.85 0.64
CA VAL A 31 -8.29 -5.59 -0.79
C VAL A 31 -7.02 -5.53 -1.62
N SER A 32 -5.94 -4.95 -1.05
CA SER A 32 -4.65 -4.75 -1.69
C SER A 32 -3.84 -6.06 -1.81
N LYS A 33 -4.48 -7.16 -2.23
CA LYS A 33 -3.85 -8.48 -2.39
C LYS A 33 -2.74 -8.50 -3.44
N ARG A 34 -2.66 -7.47 -4.28
CA ARG A 34 -1.65 -7.32 -5.33
C ARG A 34 -0.26 -7.00 -4.79
N PHE A 35 -0.17 -6.32 -3.65
CA PHE A 35 1.10 -5.84 -3.12
C PHE A 35 1.30 -6.33 -1.69
N GLY A 36 2.41 -7.03 -1.47
CA GLY A 36 2.90 -7.39 -0.14
C GLY A 36 4.14 -6.57 0.17
N ALA A 37 4.29 -6.14 1.42
CA ALA A 37 5.51 -5.51 1.91
C ALA A 37 6.05 -6.31 3.09
N ALA A 38 7.33 -6.64 3.02
CA ALA A 38 8.11 -7.20 4.11
C ALA A 38 9.46 -6.49 4.15
N VAL A 39 10.10 -6.49 5.32
CA VAL A 39 11.48 -6.02 5.43
C VAL A 39 12.37 -7.00 4.66
N ALA A 40 13.10 -6.53 3.66
CA ALA A 40 14.02 -7.36 2.90
C ALA A 40 15.16 -7.86 3.82
N THR A 41 15.52 -9.14 3.70
CA THR A 41 16.73 -9.66 4.37
C THR A 41 17.99 -9.19 3.64
N GLN A 42 19.15 -9.32 4.27
CA GLN A 42 20.42 -8.96 3.65
C GLN A 42 20.70 -9.77 2.38
N GLU A 43 20.40 -11.07 2.38
CA GLU A 43 20.58 -11.95 1.23
C GLU A 43 19.67 -11.56 0.06
N GLN A 44 18.42 -11.19 0.36
CA GLN A 44 17.48 -10.70 -0.65
C GLN A 44 17.94 -9.36 -1.23
N LEU A 45 18.40 -8.44 -0.38
CA LEU A 45 18.90 -7.14 -0.81
C LEU A 45 20.09 -7.29 -1.75
N VAL A 46 21.09 -8.09 -1.39
CA VAL A 46 22.28 -8.31 -2.24
C VAL A 46 21.88 -8.96 -3.57
N ARG A 47 21.02 -9.99 -3.53
CA ARG A 47 20.57 -10.69 -4.74
C ARG A 47 19.81 -9.77 -5.70
N TRP A 48 18.85 -9.01 -5.21
CA TRP A 48 18.01 -8.18 -6.09
C TRP A 48 18.74 -6.97 -6.65
N LEU A 49 19.70 -6.41 -5.90
CA LEU A 49 20.60 -5.39 -6.44
C LEU A 49 21.46 -5.95 -7.59
N ASP A 50 21.95 -7.19 -7.50
CA ASP A 50 22.68 -7.87 -8.58
C ASP A 50 21.78 -8.15 -9.80
N GLU A 51 20.50 -8.47 -9.57
CA GLU A 51 19.47 -8.62 -10.60
C GLU A 51 19.03 -7.27 -11.22
N GLY A 52 19.58 -6.14 -10.76
CA GLY A 52 19.30 -4.80 -11.29
C GLY A 52 18.05 -4.12 -10.73
N VAL A 53 17.49 -4.63 -9.63
CA VAL A 53 16.37 -3.99 -8.93
C VAL A 53 16.91 -2.84 -8.08
N GLU A 54 16.47 -1.62 -8.36
CA GLU A 54 16.94 -0.42 -7.65
C GLU A 54 16.21 -0.21 -6.31
N VAL A 55 16.92 0.36 -5.34
CA VAL A 55 16.32 0.86 -4.10
C VAL A 55 15.82 2.28 -4.31
N GLU A 56 14.51 2.44 -4.32
CA GLU A 56 13.87 3.74 -4.43
C GLU A 56 13.55 4.34 -3.05
N THR A 57 13.73 5.65 -2.91
CA THR A 57 13.27 6.38 -1.72
C THR A 57 11.86 6.91 -1.94
N TYR A 58 10.91 6.49 -1.11
CA TYR A 58 9.57 7.07 -1.12
C TYR A 58 9.63 8.60 -0.94
N ARG A 59 9.09 9.34 -1.91
CA ARG A 59 8.84 10.78 -1.80
C ARG A 59 7.34 10.98 -1.66
N ALA A 60 6.90 11.42 -0.49
CA ALA A 60 5.53 11.87 -0.33
C ALA A 60 5.27 13.03 -1.32
N ALA A 61 4.19 12.94 -2.09
CA ALA A 61 3.71 14.09 -2.84
C ALA A 61 3.36 15.18 -1.82
N LYS A 62 4.17 16.26 -1.77
CA LYS A 62 3.74 17.49 -1.12
C LYS A 62 2.41 17.87 -1.75
N GLN A 63 1.37 18.04 -0.95
CA GLN A 63 0.10 18.62 -1.39
C GLN A 63 0.42 19.90 -2.17
N ALA A 64 0.28 19.86 -3.49
CA ALA A 64 0.46 21.02 -4.33
C ALA A 64 -0.72 21.95 -4.06
N GLU A 65 -0.40 23.06 -3.40
CA GLU A 65 -1.08 24.36 -3.43
C GLU A 65 -2.41 24.38 -4.19
N LEU A 66 -3.51 24.11 -3.49
CA LEU A 66 -4.84 24.62 -3.82
C LEU A 66 -5.40 25.26 -2.54
N LEU A 67 -4.97 26.49 -2.29
CA LEU A 67 -5.78 27.48 -1.60
C LEU A 67 -6.15 28.55 -2.63
N PRO A 68 -7.41 29.03 -2.60
CA PRO A 68 -8.08 29.73 -3.70
C PRO A 68 -7.44 31.05 -4.11
#